data_AF-A0A7W5C1C4-F1
#
_entry.id   AF-A0A7W5C1C4-F1
#
_cell.length_a   1.000
_cell.length_b   1.000
_cell.length_c   1.000
_cell.angle_alpha   90.00
_cell.angle_beta   90.00
_cell.angle_gamma   90.00
#
_symmetry.space_group_name_H-M   'P 1'
#
loop_
_entity.id
_entity.type
_entity.pdbx_description
1 polymer ?
#
loop_
_entity_poly.entity_id
_entity_poly.type
_entity_poly.pdbx_seq_one_letter_code
_entity_poly.pdbx_strand_id
1 'polypeptide(L)'
;MITLAEAKLHLRLITSPDEAESYTAEDGLIQALIDAAYRHAEERTRQVFQQVERTLALDGFPAGDGAIALPWTPVASVDSVDYIDPAGTNQSLDANALRLDARPLYPTLAPQWGSEWPSTIDEPESVTLTATTGPDTTPPDVRAALLLLIGHFYENREAVAIGTIATDIPLGVEMLLAPHIIHAVG
;
A
#
# COMPACT_ATOMS: atom_id res chain seq x y z
N MET A 1 8.84 6.57 1.74
CA MET A 1 7.78 7.45 2.30
C MET A 1 8.17 8.91 2.14
N ILE A 2 7.22 9.82 1.91
CA ILE A 2 7.44 11.27 1.98
C ILE A 2 7.38 11.71 3.44
N THR A 3 8.37 12.49 3.89
CA THR A 3 8.42 13.00 5.27
C THR A 3 7.70 14.35 5.39
N LEU A 4 7.31 14.73 6.61
CA LEU A 4 6.74 16.05 6.89
C LEU A 4 7.69 17.18 6.49
N ALA A 5 9.00 17.04 6.75
CA ALA A 5 9.99 18.05 6.37
C ALA A 5 10.06 18.23 4.84
N GLU A 6 10.00 17.14 4.08
CA GLU A 6 9.98 17.18 2.61
C GLU A 6 8.72 17.86 2.07
N ALA A 7 7.56 17.53 2.63
CA ALA A 7 6.30 18.17 2.25
C ALA A 7 6.29 19.67 2.59
N LYS A 8 6.76 20.05 3.78
CA LYS A 8 6.90 21.47 4.20
C LYS A 8 7.83 22.25 3.26
N LEU A 9 8.94 21.64 2.86
CA LEU A 9 9.88 22.26 1.92
C LEU A 9 9.22 22.45 0.54
N HIS A 10 8.47 21.47 0.06
CA HIS A 10 7.73 21.56 -1.19
C HIS A 10 6.68 22.69 -1.18
N LEU A 11 5.95 22.81 -0.07
CA LEU A 11 4.95 23.87 0.18
C LEU A 11 5.57 25.23 0.48
N ARG A 12 6.91 25.34 0.53
CA ARG A 12 7.65 26.57 0.84
C ARG A 12 7.31 27.16 2.22
N LEU A 13 6.92 26.31 3.17
CA LEU A 13 6.67 26.70 4.57
C LEU A 13 7.97 26.83 5.37
N ILE A 14 9.03 26.15 4.92
CA ILE A 14 10.38 26.19 5.47
C ILE A 14 11.40 26.38 4.34
N THR A 15 12.59 26.90 4.68
CA THR A 15 13.67 27.10 3.69
C THR A 15 14.82 26.09 3.88
N SER A 16 14.97 25.55 5.09
CA SER A 16 15.95 24.49 5.42
C SER A 16 15.27 23.33 6.17
N PRO A 17 15.72 22.08 5.99
CA PRO A 17 15.22 20.93 6.76
C PRO A 17 15.32 21.14 8.28
N ASP A 18 16.32 21.88 8.76
CA ASP A 18 16.53 22.14 10.19
C ASP A 18 15.42 23.00 10.82
N GLU A 19 14.68 23.77 10.00
CA GLU A 19 13.56 24.59 10.45
C GLU A 19 12.26 23.79 10.59
N ALA A 20 12.23 22.53 10.14
CA ALA A 20 11.02 21.70 10.14
C ALA A 20 10.45 21.49 11.55
N GLU A 21 11.30 21.45 12.58
CA GLU A 21 10.89 21.30 13.99
C GLU A 21 10.34 22.60 14.60
N SER A 22 10.65 23.75 14.00
CA SER A 22 10.21 25.07 14.48
C SER A 22 8.79 25.41 14.00
N TYR A 23 8.37 24.88 12.85
CA TYR A 23 7.04 25.08 12.30
C TYR A 23 6.18 23.84 12.50
N THR A 24 5.36 23.81 13.54
CA THR A 24 4.52 22.65 13.90
C THR A 24 3.02 22.90 13.81
N ALA A 25 2.60 24.13 13.53
CA ALA A 25 1.20 24.55 13.60
C ALA A 25 0.29 23.81 12.59
N GLU A 26 0.81 23.43 11.43
CA GLU A 26 0.06 22.76 10.36
C GLU A 26 0.45 21.28 10.16
N ASP A 27 1.23 20.68 11.07
CA ASP A 27 1.75 19.32 10.88
C ASP A 27 0.66 18.28 10.74
N GLY A 28 -0.42 18.41 11.51
CA GLY A 28 -1.59 17.54 11.38
C GLY A 28 -2.29 17.67 10.04
N LEU A 29 -2.36 18.88 9.47
CA LEU A 29 -2.93 19.11 8.14
C LEU A 29 -2.02 18.50 7.07
N ILE A 30 -0.72 18.78 7.11
CA ILE A 30 0.25 18.29 6.13
C ILE A 30 0.31 16.76 6.15
N GLN A 31 0.26 16.13 7.32
CA GLN A 31 0.19 14.67 7.42
C GLN A 31 -1.08 14.13 6.75
N ALA A 32 -2.23 14.73 7.00
CA ALA A 32 -3.48 14.32 6.37
C ALA A 32 -3.44 14.47 4.82
N LEU A 33 -2.75 15.50 4.31
CA LEU A 33 -2.54 15.69 2.87
C LEU A 33 -1.59 14.65 2.27
N ILE A 34 -0.52 14.28 2.98
CA ILE A 34 0.37 13.19 2.58
C ILE A 34 -0.43 11.88 2.47
N ASP A 35 -1.20 11.54 3.50
CA ASP A 35 -2.01 10.33 3.53
C ASP A 35 -3.05 10.32 2.39
N ALA A 36 -3.68 11.46 2.12
CA ALA A 36 -4.64 11.60 1.02
C ALA A 36 -3.98 11.44 -0.36
N ALA A 37 -2.78 12.02 -0.56
CA ALA A 37 -2.03 11.87 -1.80
C ALA A 37 -1.62 10.41 -2.04
N TYR A 38 -1.17 9.70 -0.99
CA TYR A 38 -0.87 8.27 -1.08
C TYR A 38 -2.13 7.47 -1.46
N ARG A 39 -3.24 7.64 -0.74
CA ARG A 39 -4.51 6.96 -1.07
C ARG A 39 -4.93 7.18 -2.52
N HIS A 40 -4.84 8.42 -3.01
CA HIS A 40 -5.16 8.74 -4.40
C HIS A 40 -4.25 8.00 -5.39
N ALA A 41 -2.95 8.01 -5.16
CA ALA A 41 -2.00 7.29 -6.01
C ALA A 41 -2.27 5.78 -6.01
N GLU A 42 -2.53 5.18 -4.83
CA GLU A 42 -2.81 3.76 -4.68
C GLU A 42 -4.14 3.35 -5.34
N GLU A 43 -5.19 4.14 -5.19
CA GLU A 43 -6.47 3.92 -5.87
C GLU A 43 -6.32 3.99 -7.39
N ARG A 44 -5.53 4.95 -7.87
CA ARG A 44 -5.32 5.21 -9.30
C ARG A 44 -4.51 4.12 -9.99
N THR A 45 -3.48 3.61 -9.33
CA THR A 45 -2.56 2.61 -9.90
C THR A 45 -2.91 1.17 -9.53
N ARG A 46 -3.74 0.98 -8.49
CA ARG A 46 -3.99 -0.31 -7.82
C ARG A 46 -2.73 -0.94 -7.22
N GLN A 47 -1.76 -0.11 -6.83
CA GLN A 47 -0.51 -0.54 -6.20
C GLN A 47 -0.32 0.15 -4.84
N VAL A 48 0.46 -0.48 -3.97
CA VAL A 48 0.90 0.09 -2.69
C VAL A 48 2.27 0.74 -2.88
N PHE A 49 2.43 1.99 -2.45
CA PHE A 49 3.68 2.75 -2.64
C PHE A 49 4.43 3.09 -1.35
N GLN A 50 3.85 2.69 -0.22
CA GLN A 50 4.43 2.79 1.11
C GLN A 50 4.59 1.40 1.70
N GLN A 51 5.72 1.14 2.34
CA GLN A 51 5.92 -0.10 3.08
C GLN A 51 4.98 -0.14 4.28
N VAL A 52 4.00 -1.04 4.25
CA VAL A 52 2.97 -1.18 5.29
C VAL A 52 2.67 -2.66 5.50
N GLU A 53 2.62 -3.06 6.77
CA GLU A 53 2.14 -4.38 7.18
C GLU A 53 0.63 -4.47 6.96
N ARG A 54 0.19 -5.54 6.31
CA ARG A 54 -1.23 -5.81 6.07
C ARG A 54 -1.58 -7.23 6.45
N THR A 55 -2.78 -7.39 6.98
CA THR A 55 -3.33 -8.68 7.41
C THR A 55 -4.51 -9.07 6.52
N LEU A 56 -4.54 -10.33 6.10
CA LEU A 56 -5.59 -10.97 5.32
C LEU A 56 -6.15 -12.11 6.14
N ALA A 57 -7.44 -12.04 6.47
CA ALA A 57 -8.17 -13.15 7.06
C ALA A 57 -8.85 -13.96 5.94
N LEU A 58 -8.78 -15.28 6.03
CA LEU A 58 -9.45 -16.23 5.14
C LEU A 58 -10.20 -17.26 6.00
N ASP A 59 -11.31 -17.77 5.47
CA ASP A 59 -12.11 -18.80 6.14
C ASP A 59 -11.42 -20.18 6.17
N GLY A 60 -10.38 -20.38 5.36
CA GLY A 60 -9.64 -21.62 5.29
C GLY A 60 -8.62 -21.60 4.15
N PHE A 61 -7.77 -22.63 4.09
CA PHE A 61 -6.85 -22.79 2.98
C PHE A 61 -7.54 -23.32 1.71
N PRO A 62 -7.05 -22.96 0.50
CA PRO A 62 -7.47 -23.61 -0.73
C PRO A 62 -7.23 -25.12 -0.68
N ALA A 63 -8.06 -25.90 -1.39
CA ALA A 63 -7.88 -27.34 -1.47
C ALA A 63 -6.55 -27.72 -2.16
N GLY A 64 -5.83 -28.68 -1.57
CA GLY A 64 -4.59 -29.24 -2.12
C GLY A 64 -3.43 -28.25 -2.13
N ASP A 65 -2.87 -27.99 -3.31
CA ASP A 65 -1.75 -27.08 -3.56
C ASP A 65 -2.19 -25.72 -4.15
N GLY A 66 -3.50 -25.42 -4.11
CA GLY A 66 -4.07 -24.20 -4.67
C GLY A 66 -3.43 -22.93 -4.10
N ALA A 67 -3.09 -21.96 -4.95
CA ALA A 67 -2.46 -20.73 -4.51
C ALA A 67 -3.49 -19.73 -3.94
N ILE A 68 -3.10 -19.02 -2.88
CA ILE A 68 -3.83 -17.89 -2.30
C ILE A 68 -3.44 -16.63 -3.09
N ALA A 69 -4.42 -15.97 -3.69
CA ALA A 69 -4.20 -14.67 -4.33
C ALA A 69 -4.16 -13.56 -3.27
N LEU A 70 -3.06 -12.81 -3.22
CA LEU A 70 -2.93 -11.68 -2.31
C LEU A 70 -3.59 -10.45 -2.97
N PRO A 71 -4.46 -9.72 -2.24
CA PRO A 71 -5.21 -8.60 -2.80
C PRO A 71 -4.36 -7.34 -2.99
N TRP A 72 -3.12 -7.34 -2.47
CA TRP A 72 -2.21 -6.20 -2.52
C TRP A 72 -1.06 -6.47 -3.48
N THR A 73 -0.55 -5.41 -4.09
CA THR A 73 0.64 -5.48 -4.93
C THR A 73 1.41 -4.15 -4.84
N PRO A 74 2.75 -4.16 -4.80
CA PRO A 74 3.63 -5.32 -4.65
C PRO A 74 3.63 -5.86 -3.20
N VAL A 75 3.99 -7.14 -3.03
CA VAL A 75 4.22 -7.78 -1.72
C VAL A 75 5.72 -8.00 -1.56
N ALA A 76 6.31 -7.46 -0.49
CA ALA A 76 7.75 -7.54 -0.24
C ALA A 76 8.11 -8.86 0.47
N SER A 77 7.39 -9.21 1.53
CA SER A 77 7.55 -10.45 2.29
C SER A 77 6.24 -10.91 2.90
N VAL A 78 6.12 -12.20 3.17
CA VAL A 78 5.10 -12.76 4.06
C VAL A 78 5.76 -12.99 5.39
N ASP A 79 5.20 -12.39 6.44
CA ASP A 79 5.82 -12.30 7.76
C ASP A 79 5.33 -13.43 8.69
N SER A 80 4.02 -13.71 8.66
CA SER A 80 3.44 -14.90 9.30
C SER A 80 2.23 -15.44 8.54
N VAL A 81 2.01 -16.75 8.68
CA VAL A 81 0.75 -17.39 8.28
C VAL A 81 0.32 -18.27 9.44
N ASP A 82 -0.70 -17.80 10.15
CA ASP A 82 -1.24 -18.44 11.33
C ASP A 82 -2.60 -19.06 10.99
N TYR A 83 -2.90 -20.22 11.54
CA TYR A 83 -4.15 -20.92 11.27
C TYR A 83 -4.64 -21.70 12.49
N ILE A 84 -5.94 -21.99 12.52
CA ILE A 84 -6.55 -22.82 13.56
C ILE A 84 -6.69 -24.24 13.01
N ASP A 85 -6.06 -25.21 13.68
CA ASP A 85 -6.15 -26.62 13.30
C ASP A 85 -7.53 -27.23 13.63
N PRO A 86 -7.88 -28.43 13.12
CA PRO A 86 -9.17 -29.06 13.39
C PRO A 86 -9.41 -29.41 14.87
N ALA A 87 -8.38 -29.33 15.71
CA ALA A 87 -8.48 -29.50 17.16
C ALA A 87 -8.74 -28.17 17.89
N GLY A 88 -8.88 -27.05 17.15
CA GLY A 88 -9.13 -25.72 17.69
C GLY A 88 -7.88 -25.05 18.26
N THR A 89 -6.68 -25.49 17.88
CA THR A 89 -5.42 -24.93 18.36
C THR A 89 -4.79 -24.02 17.30
N ASN A 90 -4.30 -22.86 17.73
CA ASN A 90 -3.55 -21.95 16.86
C ASN A 90 -2.18 -22.55 16.53
N GLN A 91 -1.90 -22.66 15.24
CA GLN A 91 -0.63 -23.09 14.67
C GLN A 91 -0.07 -21.98 13.80
N SER A 92 1.25 -21.97 13.64
CA SER A 92 1.95 -21.05 12.74
C SER A 92 2.70 -21.87 11.71
N LEU A 93 2.56 -21.53 10.42
CA LEU A 93 3.26 -22.20 9.34
C LEU A 93 4.70 -21.70 9.24
N ASP A 94 5.63 -22.63 9.05
CA ASP A 94 7.04 -22.31 8.78
C ASP A 94 7.14 -21.60 7.42
N ALA A 95 7.87 -20.48 7.38
CA ALA A 95 8.14 -19.75 6.14
C ALA A 95 8.81 -20.63 5.07
N ASN A 96 9.57 -21.65 5.44
CA ASN A 96 10.20 -22.59 4.51
C ASN A 96 9.21 -23.54 3.83
N ALA A 97 8.01 -23.73 4.40
CA ALA A 97 6.93 -24.50 3.80
C ALA A 97 6.13 -23.69 2.78
N LEU A 98 6.43 -22.41 2.63
CA LEU A 98 5.68 -21.45 1.82
C LEU A 98 6.52 -20.93 0.65
N ARG A 99 5.87 -20.73 -0.49
CA ARG A 99 6.44 -20.14 -1.68
C ARG A 99 5.66 -18.89 -2.06
N LEU A 100 6.29 -17.73 -1.89
CA LEU A 100 5.77 -16.46 -2.37
C LEU A 100 6.16 -16.27 -3.83
N ASP A 101 5.17 -16.11 -4.70
CA ASP A 101 5.35 -15.60 -6.05
C ASP A 101 5.25 -14.07 -6.02
N ALA A 102 6.40 -13.42 -5.88
CA ALA A 102 6.52 -11.96 -5.74
C ALA A 102 6.49 -11.20 -7.08
N ARG A 103 5.90 -11.79 -8.14
CA ARG A 103 5.72 -11.07 -9.40
C ARG A 103 4.88 -9.79 -9.15
N PRO A 104 5.19 -8.68 -9.85
CA PRO A 104 4.57 -7.38 -9.60
C PRO A 104 3.08 -7.29 -9.94
N LEU A 105 2.54 -8.32 -10.60
CA LEU A 105 1.14 -8.41 -11.01
C LEU A 105 0.56 -9.68 -10.42
N TYR A 106 -0.44 -9.53 -9.55
CA TYR A 106 -1.17 -10.62 -8.89
C TYR A 106 -0.25 -11.57 -8.11
N PRO A 107 0.37 -11.10 -7.00
CA PRO A 107 1.19 -11.95 -6.17
C PRO A 107 0.36 -13.08 -5.55
N THR A 108 0.92 -14.28 -5.54
CA THR A 108 0.26 -15.47 -5.01
C THR A 108 1.14 -16.17 -4.00
N LEU A 109 0.53 -16.70 -2.95
CA LEU A 109 1.19 -17.55 -1.97
C LEU A 109 0.75 -19.00 -2.19
N ALA A 110 1.69 -19.92 -2.34
CA ALA A 110 1.44 -21.34 -2.51
C ALA A 110 2.28 -22.14 -1.50
N PRO A 111 1.92 -23.39 -1.18
CA PRO A 111 2.81 -24.26 -0.43
C PRO A 111 4.04 -24.60 -1.28
N GLN A 112 5.12 -24.98 -0.63
CA GLN A 112 6.34 -25.44 -1.30
C GLN A 112 6.01 -26.66 -2.19
N TRP A 113 6.73 -26.82 -3.31
CA TRP A 113 6.48 -27.90 -4.25
C TRP A 113 6.50 -29.27 -3.55
N GLY A 114 5.45 -30.07 -3.77
CA GLY A 114 5.27 -31.38 -3.16
C GLY A 114 4.68 -31.35 -1.74
N SER A 115 4.24 -30.19 -1.25
CA SER A 115 3.49 -30.02 -0.01
C SER A 115 2.09 -29.50 -0.28
N GLU A 116 1.17 -29.74 0.64
CA GLU A 116 -0.22 -29.28 0.60
C GLU A 116 -0.48 -28.35 1.79
N TRP A 117 -1.54 -27.56 1.70
CA TRP A 117 -1.98 -26.77 2.85
C TRP A 117 -2.44 -27.67 4.00
N PRO A 118 -2.18 -27.28 5.27
CA PRO A 118 -2.74 -28.00 6.41
C PRO A 118 -4.26 -27.85 6.43
N SER A 119 -4.95 -28.82 7.02
CA SER A 119 -6.39 -28.68 7.28
C SER A 119 -6.64 -27.65 8.38
N THR A 120 -7.69 -26.84 8.21
CA THR A 120 -8.17 -25.88 9.20
C THR A 120 -9.45 -26.38 9.85
N ILE A 121 -9.86 -25.74 10.94
CA ILE A 121 -11.23 -25.87 11.44
C ILE A 121 -12.23 -25.26 10.42
N ASP A 122 -13.46 -25.77 10.41
CA ASP A 122 -14.55 -25.27 9.55
C ASP A 122 -15.24 -24.04 10.17
N GLU A 123 -14.45 -23.05 10.61
CA GLU A 123 -14.95 -21.76 11.12
C GLU A 123 -14.48 -20.59 10.22
N PRO A 124 -15.25 -19.48 10.14
CA PRO A 124 -14.79 -18.28 9.47
C PRO A 124 -13.49 -17.72 10.06
N GLU A 125 -12.70 -17.02 9.24
CA GLU A 125 -11.42 -16.39 9.66
C GLU A 125 -10.39 -17.35 10.28
N SER A 126 -10.45 -18.64 9.93
CA SER A 126 -9.54 -19.68 10.45
C SER A 126 -8.07 -19.51 10.05
N VAL A 127 -7.77 -18.68 9.05
CA VAL A 127 -6.40 -18.40 8.58
C VAL A 127 -6.17 -16.89 8.62
N THR A 128 -5.07 -16.49 9.27
CA THR A 128 -4.60 -15.12 9.33
C THR A 128 -3.21 -15.03 8.69
N LEU A 129 -3.11 -14.28 7.60
CA LEU A 129 -1.86 -14.02 6.90
C LEU A 129 -1.42 -12.58 7.13
N THR A 130 -0.20 -12.40 7.61
CA THR A 130 0.42 -11.08 7.78
C THR A 130 1.57 -10.95 6.79
N ALA A 131 1.56 -9.87 6.01
CA ALA A 131 2.56 -9.61 4.99
C ALA A 131 2.94 -8.13 4.92
N THR A 132 4.21 -7.88 4.62
CA THR A 132 4.73 -6.55 4.35
C THR A 132 4.52 -6.22 2.87
N THR A 133 3.73 -5.18 2.62
CA THR A 133 3.35 -4.72 1.27
C THR A 133 4.06 -3.42 0.91
N GLY A 134 4.20 -3.15 -0.39
CA GLY A 134 4.81 -1.93 -0.91
C GLY A 134 6.35 -2.03 -1.00
N PRO A 135 6.98 -1.15 -1.82
CA PRO A 135 8.43 -1.09 -1.93
C PRO A 135 9.05 -0.35 -0.74
N ASP A 136 10.29 -0.71 -0.38
CA ASP A 136 11.07 -0.01 0.66
C ASP A 136 11.24 1.48 0.34
N THR A 137 11.44 1.78 -0.94
CA THR A 137 11.58 3.15 -1.46
C THR A 137 10.53 3.43 -2.51
N THR A 138 9.76 4.50 -2.28
CA THR A 138 8.78 5.01 -3.25
C THR A 138 9.51 5.47 -4.52
N PRO A 139 9.10 5.02 -5.72
CA PRO A 139 9.74 5.41 -6.98
C PRO A 139 9.82 6.94 -7.15
N PRO A 140 10.89 7.48 -7.78
CA PRO A 140 11.06 8.93 -7.95
C PRO A 140 9.88 9.61 -8.65
N ASP A 141 9.31 8.96 -9.66
CA ASP A 141 8.20 9.50 -10.46
C ASP A 141 6.92 9.60 -9.63
N VAL A 142 6.59 8.55 -8.88
CA VAL A 142 5.47 8.52 -7.93
C VAL A 142 5.67 9.56 -6.84
N ARG A 143 6.89 9.69 -6.31
CA ARG A 143 7.22 10.70 -5.30
C ARG A 143 6.98 12.12 -5.83
N ALA A 144 7.36 12.41 -7.07
CA ALA A 144 7.09 13.69 -7.71
C ALA A 144 5.57 13.93 -7.88
N ALA A 145 4.82 12.91 -8.30
CA ALA A 145 3.36 12.98 -8.43
C ALA A 145 2.67 13.29 -7.09
N LEU A 146 3.10 12.61 -6.02
CA LEU A 146 2.59 12.83 -4.66
C LEU A 146 2.86 14.25 -4.16
N LEU A 147 4.05 14.80 -4.40
CA LEU A 147 4.35 16.19 -4.01
C LEU A 147 3.46 17.19 -4.76
N LEU A 148 3.24 16.98 -6.06
CA LEU A 148 2.31 17.81 -6.85
C LEU A 148 0.87 17.74 -6.31
N LEU A 149 0.40 16.54 -5.92
CA LEU A 149 -0.90 16.35 -5.28
C LEU A 149 -0.98 17.08 -3.93
N ILE A 150 0.04 16.96 -3.08
CA ILE A 150 0.09 17.64 -1.78
C ILE A 150 0.01 19.16 -1.96
N GLY A 151 0.79 19.72 -2.90
CA GLY A 151 0.73 21.14 -3.25
C GLY A 151 -0.66 21.55 -3.74
N HIS A 152 -1.26 20.74 -4.61
CA HIS A 152 -2.61 21.00 -5.11
C HIS A 152 -3.66 21.01 -3.99
N PHE A 153 -3.67 20.01 -3.10
CA PHE A 153 -4.64 19.95 -2.01
C PHE A 153 -4.43 21.03 -0.95
N TYR A 154 -3.18 21.46 -0.72
CA TYR A 154 -2.88 22.51 0.24
C TYR A 154 -3.41 23.88 -0.23
N GLU A 155 -3.20 24.21 -1.51
CA GLU A 155 -3.64 25.45 -2.13
C GLU A 155 -5.16 25.48 -2.41
N ASN A 156 -5.76 24.34 -2.74
CA ASN A 156 -7.18 24.23 -3.10
C ASN A 156 -7.97 23.54 -1.98
N ARG A 157 -8.37 24.32 -0.97
CA ARG A 157 -9.08 23.83 0.23
C ARG A 157 -10.60 23.67 0.05
N GLU A 158 -11.13 24.11 -1.09
CA GLU A 158 -12.54 24.00 -1.44
C GLU A 158 -12.73 22.99 -2.57
N ALA A 159 -13.80 22.19 -2.50
CA ALA A 159 -14.11 21.21 -3.55
C ALA A 159 -14.45 21.85 -4.89
N VAL A 160 -14.93 23.10 -4.89
CA VAL A 160 -15.27 23.88 -6.09
C VAL A 160 -14.90 25.34 -5.84
N ALA A 161 -13.96 25.87 -6.61
CA ALA A 161 -13.70 27.31 -6.65
C ALA A 161 -14.72 28.00 -7.56
N ILE A 162 -15.58 28.85 -7.01
CA ILE A 162 -16.57 29.60 -7.79
C ILE A 162 -15.88 30.83 -8.41
N GLY A 163 -15.88 30.95 -9.74
CA GLY A 163 -15.40 32.14 -10.46
C GLY A 163 -14.02 31.99 -11.12
N THR A 164 -13.39 30.82 -11.00
CA THR A 164 -12.21 30.42 -11.79
C THR A 164 -12.54 29.15 -12.59
N ILE A 165 -11.75 28.86 -13.63
CA ILE A 165 -11.81 27.54 -14.28
C ILE A 165 -11.41 26.52 -13.21
N ALA A 166 -12.27 25.53 -12.93
CA ALA A 166 -11.97 24.48 -11.98
C ALA A 166 -10.60 23.88 -12.31
N THR A 167 -9.69 23.90 -11.34
CA THR A 167 -8.37 23.30 -11.45
C THR A 167 -8.52 21.80 -11.24
N ASP A 168 -8.63 21.05 -12.34
CA ASP A 168 -8.51 19.60 -12.30
C ASP A 168 -7.15 19.18 -11.71
N ILE A 169 -7.06 17.93 -11.27
CA ILE A 169 -5.79 17.33 -10.84
C ILE A 169 -4.74 17.60 -11.91
N PRO A 170 -3.54 18.11 -11.55
CA PRO A 170 -2.55 18.49 -12.53
C PRO A 170 -2.22 17.35 -13.48
N LEU A 171 -2.23 17.60 -14.79
CA LEU A 171 -1.90 16.60 -15.83
C LEU A 171 -0.56 15.89 -15.56
N GLY A 172 0.39 16.59 -14.93
CA GLY A 172 1.66 16.02 -14.52
C GLY A 172 1.53 14.84 -13.54
N VAL A 173 0.54 14.83 -12.66
CA VAL A 173 0.27 13.71 -11.73
C VAL A 173 -0.12 12.46 -12.52
N GLU A 174 -1.09 12.59 -13.44
CA GLU A 174 -1.54 11.49 -14.28
C GLU A 174 -0.41 10.95 -15.16
N MET A 175 0.40 11.82 -15.77
CA MET A 175 1.55 11.42 -16.59
C MET A 175 2.61 10.65 -15.80
N LEU A 176 2.87 11.04 -14.55
CA LEU A 176 3.85 10.39 -13.68
C LEU A 176 3.34 9.07 -13.10
N LEU A 177 2.04 8.97 -12.82
CA LEU A 177 1.43 7.73 -12.35
C LEU A 177 1.15 6.72 -13.47
N ALA A 178 1.01 7.18 -14.72
CA ALA A 178 0.63 6.35 -15.86
C ALA A 178 1.45 5.04 -16.01
N PRO A 179 2.79 5.06 -15.91
CA PRO A 179 3.60 3.84 -16.05
C PRO A 179 3.37 2.79 -14.95
N HIS A 180 2.80 3.20 -13.81
CA HIS A 180 2.57 2.35 -12.65
C HIS A 180 1.15 1.78 -12.58
N ILE A 181 0.28 2.15 -13.52
CA ILE A 181 -1.10 1.66 -13.53
C ILE A 181 -1.11 0.18 -13.91
N ILE A 182 -1.72 -0.63 -13.05
CA ILE A 182 -2.04 -2.01 -13.40
C ILE A 182 -3.25 -1.99 -14.33
N HIS A 183 -3.00 -2.28 -15.60
CA HIS A 183 -4.06 -2.49 -16.57
C HIS A 183 -4.64 -3.88 -16.39
N ALA A 184 -5.96 -3.97 -16.17
CA ALA A 184 -6.66 -5.24 -16.27
C ALA A 184 -6.50 -5.77 -17.69
N VAL A 185 -5.80 -6.89 -17.84
CA VAL A 185 -5.75 -7.62 -19.11
C VAL A 185 -7.00 -8.48 -19.13
N GLY A 186 -7.98 -8.07 -19.94
CA GLY A 186 -9.21 -8.84 -20.21
C GLY A 186 -8.99 -9.98 -21.18
#